data_AF-A0A8J7TXI3-F1
#
_entry.id   AF-A0A8J7TXI3-F1
#
_cell.length_a   1.000
_cell.length_b   1.000
_cell.length_c   1.000
_cell.angle_alpha   90.00
_cell.angle_beta   90.00
_cell.angle_gamma   90.00
#
_symmetry.space_group_name_H-M   'P 1'
#
loop_
_entity.id
_entity.type
_entity.pdbx_description
1 polymer ?
#
loop_
_entity_poly.entity_id
_entity_poly.type
_entity_poly.pdbx_seq_one_letter_code
_entity_poly.pdbx_strand_id
1 'polypeptide(L)'
;MRLLCPFCQKAITVPDSEAGKAVPCPECGKEFAAPQLPTPYQPAGNGPRSPAPSPPVPETYLHEQPTAVTQLPQIEQELSGYERMVSAALDRKWLRWVAPAALTLVFLLTFFSWDGMFPAGYGAYTQNAWQALFGRVSADAVAEAEFNKKADLDERVHSNWWLVLFFFFLFLALVVAWAEPVVELAKINLPEEVRKAWQFRSVILAALTLASLMFLLAQWASGFGLQRAVYDKIESDFAPMKAA
;
A
#
# COMPACT_ATOMS: atom_id res chain seq x y z
N MET A 1 -37.40 -13.11 9.49
CA MET A 1 -36.28 -13.15 8.52
C MET A 1 -35.07 -12.29 8.94
N ARG A 2 -33.83 -12.70 8.61
CA ARG A 2 -32.60 -11.91 8.85
C ARG A 2 -32.20 -11.15 7.58
N LEU A 3 -32.05 -9.83 7.69
CA LEU A 3 -31.75 -8.92 6.57
C LEU A 3 -30.56 -8.01 6.93
N LEU A 4 -29.93 -7.38 5.94
CA LEU A 4 -29.02 -6.26 6.15
C LEU A 4 -29.78 -4.94 5.94
N CYS A 5 -29.71 -4.01 6.89
CA CYS A 5 -30.30 -2.68 6.73
C CYS A 5 -29.60 -1.94 5.58
N PRO A 6 -30.33 -1.36 4.60
CA PRO A 6 -29.70 -0.68 3.45
C PRO A 6 -28.95 0.61 3.83
N PHE A 7 -29.23 1.19 5.00
CA PHE A 7 -28.62 2.45 5.43
C PHE A 7 -27.37 2.28 6.30
N CYS A 8 -27.36 1.28 7.20
CA CYS A 8 -26.23 1.08 8.13
C CYS A 8 -25.50 -0.25 7.92
N GLN A 9 -25.99 -1.11 7.02
CA GLN A 9 -25.39 -2.41 6.67
C GLN A 9 -25.23 -3.39 7.86
N LYS A 10 -25.94 -3.19 8.96
CA LYS A 10 -25.99 -4.13 10.08
C LYS A 10 -27.07 -5.19 9.86
N ALA A 11 -26.81 -6.41 10.34
CA ALA A 11 -27.76 -7.51 10.32
C ALA A 11 -28.87 -7.28 11.35
N ILE A 12 -30.11 -7.31 10.90
CA ILE A 12 -31.32 -7.11 11.71
C ILE A 12 -32.29 -8.27 11.49
N THR A 13 -33.10 -8.55 12.51
CA THR A 13 -34.15 -9.57 12.42
C THR A 13 -35.49 -8.86 12.32
N VAL A 14 -36.18 -9.03 11.18
CA VAL A 14 -37.51 -8.47 10.95
C VAL A 14 -38.53 -9.60 11.10
N PRO A 15 -39.61 -9.44 11.89
CA PRO A 15 -40.68 -10.41 11.98
C PRO A 15 -41.34 -10.66 10.62
N ASP A 16 -41.73 -11.90 10.36
CA ASP A 16 -42.33 -12.28 9.07
C ASP A 16 -43.70 -11.59 8.85
N SER A 17 -44.39 -11.17 9.91
CA SER A 17 -45.62 -10.37 9.87
C SER A 17 -45.43 -8.94 9.33
N GLU A 18 -44.19 -8.47 9.28
CA GLU A 18 -43.82 -7.15 8.77
C GLU A 18 -43.25 -7.20 7.35
N ALA A 19 -43.20 -8.39 6.72
CA ALA A 19 -42.78 -8.52 5.33
C ALA A 19 -43.66 -7.66 4.41
N GLY A 20 -43.02 -6.85 3.55
CA GLY A 20 -43.70 -5.92 2.65
C GLY A 20 -44.10 -4.58 3.25
N LYS A 21 -43.90 -4.33 4.55
CA LYS A 21 -44.20 -3.05 5.21
C LYS A 21 -42.95 -2.22 5.42
N ALA A 22 -43.12 -0.91 5.65
CA ALA A 22 -42.05 -0.03 6.10
C ALA A 22 -41.77 -0.30 7.59
N VAL A 23 -40.54 -0.67 7.93
CA VAL A 23 -40.11 -0.93 9.31
C VAL A 23 -38.91 -0.07 9.67
N PRO A 24 -38.84 0.49 10.88
CA PRO A 24 -37.67 1.22 11.35
C PRO A 24 -36.53 0.25 11.72
N CYS A 25 -35.30 0.59 11.34
CA CYS A 25 -34.12 -0.17 11.73
C CYS A 25 -33.81 0.04 13.23
N PRO A 26 -33.67 -1.02 14.04
CA PRO A 26 -33.36 -0.88 15.48
C PRO A 26 -31.98 -0.28 15.76
N GLU A 27 -31.07 -0.30 14.79
CA GLU A 27 -29.70 0.18 14.96
C GLU A 27 -29.52 1.66 14.57
N CYS A 28 -30.28 2.16 13.60
CA CYS A 28 -30.10 3.52 13.07
C CYS A 28 -31.37 4.36 12.99
N GLY A 29 -32.54 3.78 13.28
CA GLY A 29 -33.83 4.47 13.31
C GLY A 29 -34.44 4.81 11.93
N LYS A 30 -33.73 4.56 10.82
CA LYS A 30 -34.25 4.83 9.47
C LYS A 30 -35.24 3.75 9.03
N GLU A 31 -36.35 4.17 8.43
CA GLU A 31 -37.36 3.27 7.86
C GLU A 31 -36.92 2.72 6.51
N PHE A 32 -37.17 1.43 6.27
CA PHE A 32 -36.97 0.78 4.98
C PHE A 32 -38.09 -0.23 4.71
N ALA A 33 -38.36 -0.52 3.45
CA ALA A 33 -39.35 -1.53 3.07
C ALA A 33 -38.78 -2.94 3.28
N ALA A 34 -39.41 -3.73 4.14
CA ALA A 34 -39.06 -5.13 4.31
C ALA A 34 -39.43 -5.93 3.05
N PRO A 35 -38.59 -6.86 2.56
CA PRO A 35 -38.92 -7.70 1.42
C PRO A 35 -40.23 -8.46 1.64
N GLN A 36 -41.02 -8.63 0.59
CA GLN A 36 -42.22 -9.47 0.66
C GLN A 36 -41.81 -10.95 0.76
N LEU A 37 -42.45 -11.68 1.67
CA LEU A 37 -42.32 -13.14 1.70
C LEU A 37 -42.97 -13.71 0.44
N PRO A 38 -42.36 -14.73 -0.19
CA PRO A 38 -43.00 -15.44 -1.29
C PRO A 38 -44.35 -15.98 -0.82
N THR A 39 -45.44 -15.44 -1.35
CA THR A 39 -46.77 -15.97 -1.07
C THR A 39 -46.84 -17.35 -1.73
N PRO A 40 -47.16 -18.42 -0.98
CA PRO A 40 -47.30 -19.73 -1.58
C PRO A 40 -48.33 -19.65 -2.71
N TYR A 41 -47.92 -20.07 -3.91
CA TYR A 41 -48.75 -20.06 -5.09
C TYR A 41 -50.01 -20.88 -4.82
N GLN A 42 -51.16 -20.20 -4.64
CA GLN A 42 -52.44 -20.88 -4.61
C GLN A 42 -52.80 -21.25 -6.05
N PRO A 43 -52.94 -22.55 -6.40
CA PRO A 43 -53.38 -22.93 -7.73
C PRO A 43 -54.75 -22.33 -7.97
N ALA A 44 -54.83 -21.49 -9.01
CA ALA A 44 -56.06 -20.81 -9.41
C ALA A 44 -57.14 -21.87 -9.67
N GLY A 45 -58.22 -21.82 -8.89
CA GLY A 45 -59.38 -22.68 -9.11
C GLY A 45 -59.92 -22.49 -10.52
N ASN A 46 -60.22 -23.62 -11.18
CA ASN A 46 -60.81 -23.71 -12.51
C ASN A 46 -62.20 -23.04 -12.54
N GLY A 47 -62.24 -21.73 -12.81
CA GLY A 47 -63.45 -21.01 -13.19
C GLY A 47 -63.39 -20.63 -14.68
N PRO A 48 -64.48 -20.76 -15.44
CA PRO A 48 -64.51 -20.31 -16.84
C PRO A 48 -64.39 -18.78 -16.90
N ARG A 49 -63.20 -18.29 -17.25
CA ARG A 49 -62.93 -16.87 -17.49
C ARG A 49 -63.45 -16.48 -18.87
N SER A 50 -64.43 -15.57 -18.90
CA SER A 50 -64.72 -14.76 -20.07
C SER A 50 -63.49 -13.90 -20.45
N PRO A 51 -63.14 -13.79 -21.73
CA PRO A 51 -62.02 -12.97 -22.17
C PRO A 51 -62.38 -11.49 -22.02
N ALA A 52 -61.74 -10.82 -21.05
CA ALA A 52 -61.74 -9.36 -20.97
C ALA A 52 -60.71 -8.80 -21.97
N PRO A 53 -61.01 -7.69 -22.66
CA PRO A 53 -60.09 -7.06 -23.60
C PRO A 53 -58.88 -6.49 -22.87
N SER A 54 -57.69 -6.87 -23.34
CA SER A 54 -56.40 -6.43 -22.82
C SER A 54 -56.22 -4.91 -23.00
N PRO A 55 -55.83 -4.16 -21.95
CA PRO A 55 -55.42 -2.78 -22.11
C PRO A 55 -54.10 -2.68 -22.91
N PRO A 56 -53.90 -1.60 -23.69
CA PRO A 56 -52.67 -1.38 -24.44
C PRO A 56 -51.49 -1.19 -23.48
N VAL A 57 -50.52 -2.09 -23.57
CA VAL A 57 -49.26 -2.04 -22.79
C VAL A 57 -48.36 -0.96 -23.40
N PRO A 58 -47.90 0.04 -22.63
CA PRO A 58 -46.89 0.99 -23.11
C PRO A 58 -45.58 0.26 -23.43
N GLU A 59 -45.09 0.38 -24.66
CA GLU A 59 -43.88 -0.28 -25.21
C GLU A 59 -42.55 0.18 -24.58
N THR A 60 -42.53 0.94 -23.48
CA THR A 60 -41.32 1.65 -23.03
C THR A 60 -40.58 0.99 -21.86
N TYR A 61 -41.00 -0.19 -21.40
CA TYR A 61 -40.21 -0.98 -20.45
C TYR A 61 -39.91 -2.34 -21.06
N LEU A 62 -38.94 -2.37 -21.98
CA LEU A 62 -38.07 -3.53 -22.12
C LEU A 62 -37.44 -3.75 -20.74
N HIS A 63 -38.08 -4.61 -19.96
CA HIS A 63 -37.43 -5.31 -18.89
C HIS A 63 -36.27 -6.03 -19.55
N GLU A 64 -35.08 -5.47 -19.38
CA GLU A 64 -33.83 -6.19 -19.54
C GLU A 64 -33.91 -7.34 -18.55
N GLN A 65 -34.46 -8.45 -19.05
CA GLN A 65 -34.49 -9.74 -18.38
C GLN A 65 -33.05 -9.95 -17.92
N PRO A 66 -32.79 -10.20 -16.62
CA PRO A 66 -31.45 -10.45 -16.15
C PRO A 66 -30.92 -11.59 -17.00
N THR A 67 -30.03 -11.26 -17.95
CA THR A 67 -29.41 -12.23 -18.84
C THR A 67 -28.87 -13.28 -17.90
N ALA A 68 -29.40 -14.50 -18.03
CA ALA A 68 -29.05 -15.64 -17.17
C ALA A 68 -27.56 -15.54 -16.91
N VAL A 69 -27.20 -15.26 -15.67
CA VAL A 69 -25.82 -14.97 -15.26
C VAL A 69 -25.00 -16.07 -15.89
N THR A 70 -24.26 -15.73 -16.95
CA THR A 70 -23.33 -16.63 -17.61
C THR A 70 -22.54 -17.22 -16.46
N GLN A 71 -22.68 -18.53 -16.24
CA GLN A 71 -22.02 -19.25 -15.16
C GLN A 71 -20.63 -18.66 -15.04
N LEU A 72 -20.35 -18.02 -13.90
CA LEU A 72 -19.02 -17.54 -13.60
C LEU A 72 -18.08 -18.69 -13.95
N PRO A 73 -17.04 -18.45 -14.78
CA PRO A 73 -16.15 -19.52 -15.23
C PRO A 73 -15.75 -20.35 -14.02
N GLN A 74 -15.93 -21.67 -14.10
CA GLN A 74 -15.56 -22.62 -13.05
C GLN A 74 -14.03 -22.63 -12.89
N ILE A 75 -13.47 -21.54 -12.35
CA ILE A 75 -12.07 -21.42 -11.96
C ILE A 75 -11.71 -22.52 -10.95
N GLU A 76 -12.71 -23.07 -10.24
CA GLU A 76 -12.54 -24.15 -9.28
C GLU A 76 -12.14 -25.50 -9.92
N GLN A 77 -12.41 -25.75 -11.21
CA GLN A 77 -12.23 -27.08 -11.79
C GLN A 77 -10.81 -27.34 -12.36
N GLU A 78 -10.05 -26.29 -12.71
CA GLU A 78 -8.68 -26.42 -13.24
C GLU A 78 -7.58 -26.48 -12.17
N LEU A 79 -7.86 -26.19 -10.89
CA LEU A 79 -6.89 -26.29 -9.80
C LEU A 79 -6.80 -27.68 -9.15
N SER A 80 -7.43 -28.70 -9.76
CA SER A 80 -7.59 -30.07 -9.24
C SER A 80 -6.29 -30.88 -9.05
N GLY A 81 -5.12 -30.30 -9.32
CA GLY A 81 -3.79 -30.88 -9.04
C GLY A 81 -2.98 -30.19 -7.95
N TYR A 82 -3.46 -29.08 -7.35
CA TYR A 82 -2.72 -28.34 -6.32
C TYR A 82 -3.17 -28.77 -4.91
N GLU A 83 -2.48 -29.74 -4.30
CA GLU A 83 -2.85 -30.33 -3.00
C GLU A 83 -2.80 -29.35 -1.80
N ARG A 84 -2.21 -28.16 -1.95
CA ARG A 84 -2.08 -27.19 -0.84
C ARG A 84 -2.27 -25.75 -1.33
N MET A 85 -3.51 -25.25 -1.24
CA MET A 85 -3.77 -23.82 -1.32
C MET A 85 -3.93 -23.29 0.11
N VAL A 86 -2.97 -22.48 0.56
CA VAL A 86 -3.09 -21.70 1.79
C VAL A 86 -3.55 -20.31 1.39
N SER A 87 -4.82 -20.00 1.61
CA SER A 87 -5.34 -18.65 1.44
C SER A 87 -5.33 -17.92 2.79
N ALA A 88 -4.68 -16.76 2.82
CA ALA A 88 -4.74 -15.84 3.95
C ALA A 88 -5.56 -14.62 3.53
N ALA A 89 -6.73 -14.44 4.12
CA ALA A 89 -7.55 -13.27 3.87
C ALA A 89 -6.91 -12.05 4.55
N LEU A 90 -6.29 -11.16 3.76
CA LEU A 90 -5.73 -9.93 4.29
C LEU A 90 -6.85 -8.90 4.44
N ASP A 91 -7.12 -8.47 5.67
CA ASP A 91 -8.10 -7.41 5.93
C ASP A 91 -7.64 -6.11 5.25
N ARG A 92 -8.54 -5.53 4.44
CA ARG A 92 -8.33 -4.27 3.73
C ARG A 92 -7.94 -3.12 4.68
N LYS A 93 -8.38 -3.19 5.95
CA LYS A 93 -8.00 -2.21 6.98
C LYS A 93 -6.51 -2.24 7.32
N TRP A 94 -5.84 -3.38 7.17
CA TRP A 94 -4.40 -3.51 7.37
C TRP A 94 -3.61 -3.14 6.12
N LEU A 95 -4.13 -3.49 4.93
CA LEU A 95 -3.46 -3.20 3.67
C LEU A 95 -3.17 -1.70 3.48
N ARG A 96 -4.07 -0.81 3.93
CA ARG A 96 -3.85 0.65 3.90
C ARG A 96 -2.68 1.13 4.76
N TRP A 97 -2.26 0.37 5.78
CA TRP A 97 -1.13 0.73 6.65
C TRP A 97 0.21 0.19 6.14
N VAL A 98 0.20 -0.72 5.16
CA VAL A 98 1.42 -1.37 4.67
C VAL A 98 2.39 -0.35 4.07
N ALA A 99 1.91 0.50 3.16
CA ALA A 99 2.76 1.50 2.50
C ALA A 99 3.38 2.53 3.49
N PRO A 100 2.61 3.21 4.36
CA PRO A 100 3.20 4.14 5.32
C PRO A 100 4.11 3.45 6.31
N ALA A 101 3.77 2.24 6.81
CA ALA A 101 4.64 1.50 7.72
C ALA A 101 5.96 1.09 7.05
N ALA A 102 5.90 0.57 5.82
CA ALA A 102 7.09 0.18 5.07
C ALA A 102 8.00 1.38 4.75
N LEU A 103 7.44 2.50 4.27
CA LEU A 103 8.23 3.70 3.98
C LEU A 103 8.79 4.34 5.26
N THR A 104 8.05 4.29 6.36
CA THR A 104 8.56 4.74 7.67
C THR A 104 9.72 3.85 8.11
N LEU A 105 9.61 2.54 7.95
CA LEU A 105 10.69 1.61 8.25
C LEU A 105 11.92 1.89 7.37
N VAL A 106 11.74 2.07 6.06
CA VAL A 106 12.84 2.44 5.15
C VAL A 106 13.51 3.74 5.59
N PHE A 107 12.72 4.76 5.95
CA PHE A 107 13.25 6.01 6.48
C PHE A 107 14.03 5.80 7.78
N LEU A 108 13.53 5.00 8.72
CA LEU A 108 14.26 4.67 9.96
C LEU A 108 15.56 3.90 9.68
N LEU A 109 15.57 3.02 8.69
CA LEU A 109 16.77 2.28 8.27
C LEU A 109 17.87 3.21 7.71
N THR A 110 17.55 4.45 7.30
CA THR A 110 18.58 5.42 6.85
C THR A 110 19.49 5.91 7.98
N PHE A 111 19.08 5.75 9.24
CA PHE A 111 19.88 6.14 10.41
C PHE A 111 20.89 5.08 10.84
N PHE A 112 20.72 3.83 10.37
CA PHE A 112 21.65 2.73 10.65
C PHE A 112 22.84 2.77 9.68
N SER A 113 23.96 2.18 10.11
CA SER A 113 25.16 2.07 9.28
C SER A 113 24.88 1.22 8.03
N TRP A 114 25.17 1.77 6.86
CA TRP A 114 24.98 1.11 5.55
C TRP A 114 26.30 0.56 5.01
N ASP A 115 27.38 1.30 5.25
CA ASP A 115 28.72 0.95 4.83
C ASP A 115 29.67 0.98 6.03
N GLY A 116 30.73 0.19 5.96
CA GLY A 116 31.71 0.12 7.04
C GLY A 116 32.97 -0.66 6.70
N MET A 117 34.05 -0.32 7.39
CA MET A 117 35.30 -1.06 7.39
C MET A 117 35.36 -1.95 8.63
N PHE A 118 35.52 -3.26 8.43
CA PHE A 118 35.43 -4.26 9.49
C PHE A 118 36.74 -5.04 9.69
N PRO A 119 37.84 -4.41 10.14
CA PRO A 119 39.07 -5.16 10.45
C PRO A 119 38.77 -6.19 11.55
N ALA A 120 39.18 -7.44 11.31
CA ALA A 120 38.88 -8.57 12.21
C ALA A 120 37.38 -8.77 12.53
N GLY A 121 36.46 -8.30 11.67
CA GLY A 121 35.02 -8.47 11.84
C GLY A 121 34.32 -7.42 12.73
N TYR A 122 35.05 -6.44 13.26
CA TYR A 122 34.47 -5.36 14.07
C TYR A 122 34.45 -4.05 13.29
N GLY A 123 33.35 -3.29 13.36
CA GLY A 123 33.19 -2.04 12.63
C GLY A 123 34.11 -0.94 13.17
N ALA A 124 35.26 -0.74 12.55
CA ALA A 124 36.22 0.31 12.91
C ALA A 124 35.75 1.68 12.45
N TYR A 125 35.25 1.74 11.21
CA TYR A 125 34.72 2.96 10.60
C TYR A 125 33.38 2.62 9.96
N THR A 126 32.35 3.41 10.22
CA THR A 126 31.01 3.18 9.66
C THR A 126 30.40 4.46 9.12
N GLN A 127 29.51 4.29 8.16
CA GLN A 127 28.82 5.39 7.49
C GLN A 127 27.34 5.01 7.32
N ASN A 128 26.44 5.80 7.89
CA ASN A 128 25.00 5.74 7.59
C ASN A 128 24.64 6.62 6.38
N ALA A 129 23.39 6.57 5.92
CA ALA A 129 22.96 7.32 4.74
C ALA A 129 23.13 8.84 4.89
N TRP A 130 22.88 9.39 6.09
CA TRP A 130 23.05 10.81 6.38
C TRP A 130 24.53 11.21 6.40
N GLN A 131 25.40 10.35 6.91
CA GLN A 131 26.84 10.56 6.90
C GLN A 131 27.39 10.49 5.48
N ALA A 132 26.93 9.54 4.66
CA ALA A 132 27.28 9.48 3.24
C ALA A 132 26.83 10.73 2.47
N LEU A 133 25.66 11.28 2.79
CA LEU A 133 25.16 12.53 2.21
C LEU A 133 26.12 13.70 2.48
N PHE A 134 26.60 13.83 3.71
CA PHE A 134 27.47 14.96 4.13
C PHE A 134 28.97 14.67 4.09
N GLY A 135 29.38 13.51 3.57
CA GLY A 135 30.78 13.12 3.51
C GLY A 135 31.43 12.94 4.89
N ARG A 136 30.72 12.34 5.85
CA ARG A 136 31.20 12.11 7.22
C ARG A 136 31.42 10.62 7.50
N VAL A 137 32.28 10.30 8.47
CA VAL A 137 32.50 8.93 8.95
C VAL A 137 32.43 8.87 10.47
N SER A 138 31.81 7.81 11.00
CA SER A 138 31.89 7.46 12.42
C SER A 138 33.08 6.53 12.64
N ALA A 139 33.86 6.77 13.69
CA ALA A 139 34.96 5.88 14.08
C ALA A 139 34.68 5.28 15.45
N ASP A 140 35.00 4.00 15.62
CA ASP A 140 35.08 3.38 16.94
C ASP A 140 36.32 3.91 17.68
N ALA A 141 36.17 4.21 18.98
CA ALA A 141 37.24 4.85 19.75
C ALA A 141 38.48 3.96 19.89
N VAL A 142 38.30 2.64 19.99
CA VAL A 142 39.42 1.69 20.11
C VAL A 142 40.10 1.54 18.76
N ALA A 143 39.32 1.39 17.69
CA ALA A 143 39.87 1.30 16.34
C ALA A 143 40.62 2.58 15.94
N GLU A 144 40.12 3.76 16.30
CA GLU A 144 40.82 5.02 16.00
C GLU A 144 42.11 5.17 16.81
N ALA A 145 42.14 4.72 18.06
CA ALA A 145 43.37 4.73 18.86
C ALA A 145 44.48 3.86 18.25
N GLU A 146 44.10 2.74 17.62
CA GLU A 146 45.04 1.80 16.99
C GLU A 146 45.45 2.26 15.58
N PHE A 147 44.48 2.64 14.74
CA PHE A 147 44.72 2.89 13.32
C PHE A 147 45.01 4.36 12.99
N ASN A 148 44.45 5.29 13.77
CA ASN A 148 44.57 6.75 13.59
C ASN A 148 44.32 7.17 12.13
N LYS A 149 43.22 6.69 11.52
CA LYS A 149 42.90 6.93 10.10
C LYS A 149 41.73 7.88 9.90
N LYS A 150 40.99 8.27 10.94
CA LYS A 150 39.80 9.12 10.75
C LYS A 150 40.10 10.39 9.98
N ALA A 151 41.20 11.09 10.30
CA ALA A 151 41.53 12.35 9.63
C ALA A 151 41.79 12.17 8.12
N ASP A 152 42.53 11.12 7.74
CA ASP A 152 42.81 10.79 6.33
C ASP A 152 41.54 10.31 5.60
N LEU A 153 40.66 9.57 6.28
CA LEU A 153 39.36 9.18 5.73
C LEU A 153 38.42 10.37 5.55
N ASP A 154 38.31 11.27 6.53
CA ASP A 154 37.45 12.45 6.45
C ASP A 154 37.88 13.41 5.31
N GLU A 155 39.17 13.44 4.94
CA GLU A 155 39.65 14.21 3.78
C GLU A 155 39.25 13.59 2.42
N ARG A 156 39.19 12.26 2.36
CA ARG A 156 38.92 11.50 1.13
C ARG A 156 37.43 11.21 0.92
N VAL A 157 36.64 11.20 1.99
CA VAL A 157 35.21 10.92 1.90
C VAL A 157 34.47 12.15 1.38
N HIS A 158 34.00 12.06 0.14
CA HIS A 158 33.22 13.12 -0.48
C HIS A 158 31.72 12.97 -0.24
N SER A 159 31.01 14.11 -0.17
CA SER A 159 29.55 14.15 -0.12
C SER A 159 28.95 13.54 -1.38
N ASN A 160 27.89 12.74 -1.22
CA ASN A 160 27.22 12.14 -2.36
C ASN A 160 25.89 12.83 -2.70
N TRP A 161 25.87 13.58 -3.81
CA TRP A 161 24.70 14.35 -4.22
C TRP A 161 23.51 13.50 -4.67
N TRP A 162 23.72 12.26 -5.12
CA TRP A 162 22.62 11.35 -5.47
C TRP A 162 21.72 11.06 -4.26
N LEU A 163 22.29 11.03 -3.06
CA LEU A 163 21.54 10.85 -1.82
C LEU A 163 20.59 12.02 -1.53
N VAL A 164 20.90 13.25 -1.97
CA VAL A 164 19.98 14.40 -1.83
C VAL A 164 18.67 14.09 -2.55
N LEU A 165 18.76 13.61 -3.80
CA LEU A 165 17.59 13.28 -4.61
C LEU A 165 16.84 12.08 -4.02
N PHE A 166 17.56 11.05 -3.57
CA PHE A 166 16.98 9.92 -2.84
C PHE A 166 16.14 10.39 -1.64
N PHE A 167 16.72 11.21 -0.74
CA PHE A 167 16.02 11.70 0.45
C PHE A 167 14.83 12.59 0.09
N PHE A 168 14.95 13.43 -0.93
CA PHE A 168 13.85 14.26 -1.41
C PHE A 168 12.64 13.41 -1.85
N PHE A 169 12.86 12.41 -2.72
CA PHE A 169 11.78 11.54 -3.19
C PHE A 169 11.24 10.62 -2.09
N LEU A 170 12.11 10.07 -1.24
CA LEU A 170 11.70 9.27 -0.08
C LEU A 170 10.79 10.08 0.86
N PHE A 171 11.18 11.33 1.16
CA PHE A 171 10.40 12.20 2.04
C PHE A 171 9.03 12.53 1.44
N LEU A 172 8.97 12.87 0.16
CA LEU A 172 7.69 13.08 -0.54
C LEU A 172 6.82 11.82 -0.55
N ALA A 173 7.41 10.65 -0.83
CA ALA A 173 6.70 9.38 -0.78
C ALA A 173 6.13 9.11 0.62
N LEU A 174 6.93 9.36 1.67
CA LEU A 174 6.51 9.20 3.05
C LEU A 174 5.34 10.13 3.40
N VAL A 175 5.41 11.41 3.02
CA VAL A 175 4.31 12.37 3.23
C VAL A 175 3.04 11.89 2.53
N VAL A 176 3.12 11.50 1.25
CA VAL A 176 1.96 11.01 0.48
C VAL A 176 1.37 9.74 1.11
N ALA A 177 2.22 8.81 1.56
CA ALA A 177 1.77 7.56 2.19
C ALA A 177 1.03 7.80 3.51
N TRP A 178 1.47 8.77 4.31
CA TRP A 178 0.80 9.14 5.57
C TRP A 178 -0.43 10.02 5.38
N ALA A 179 -0.53 10.72 4.25
CA ALA A 179 -1.62 11.66 4.02
C ALA A 179 -3.00 10.97 4.04
N GLU A 180 -3.14 9.74 3.53
CA GLU A 180 -4.41 9.00 3.57
C GLU A 180 -4.88 8.67 5.00
N PRO A 181 -4.10 7.94 5.82
CA PRO A 181 -4.51 7.65 7.19
C PRO A 181 -4.82 8.92 7.99
N VAL A 182 -4.06 9.99 7.77
CA VAL A 182 -4.27 11.28 8.46
C VAL A 182 -5.56 11.96 8.02
N VAL A 183 -5.84 12.04 6.72
CA VAL A 183 -7.09 12.64 6.21
C VAL A 183 -8.32 11.86 6.68
N GLU A 184 -8.26 10.53 6.67
CA GLU A 184 -9.34 9.68 7.18
C GLU A 184 -9.57 9.87 8.68
N LEU A 185 -8.49 9.87 9.47
CA LEU A 185 -8.57 10.00 10.92
C LEU A 185 -9.04 11.39 11.36
N ALA A 186 -8.54 12.44 10.71
CA ALA A 186 -8.85 13.82 11.02
C ALA A 186 -10.14 14.33 10.36
N LYS A 187 -10.78 13.53 9.48
CA LYS A 187 -12.00 13.90 8.73
C LYS A 187 -11.87 15.24 8.00
N ILE A 188 -10.70 15.50 7.42
CA ILE A 188 -10.39 16.78 6.79
C ILE A 188 -11.11 16.86 5.43
N ASN A 189 -11.85 17.94 5.20
CA ASN A 189 -12.43 18.22 3.89
C ASN A 189 -11.34 18.77 2.95
N LEU A 190 -10.88 17.93 2.02
CA LEU A 190 -9.90 18.32 1.01
C LEU A 190 -10.51 19.32 0.00
N PRO A 191 -9.80 20.40 -0.37
CA PRO A 191 -10.17 21.28 -1.47
C PRO A 191 -10.37 20.51 -2.78
N GLU A 192 -11.23 21.01 -3.66
CA GLU A 192 -11.62 20.31 -4.90
C GLU A 192 -10.41 19.98 -5.80
N GLU A 193 -9.43 20.88 -5.89
CA GLU A 193 -8.23 20.65 -6.68
C GLU A 193 -7.36 19.53 -6.11
N VAL A 194 -7.26 19.43 -4.77
CA VAL A 194 -6.52 18.34 -4.12
C VAL A 194 -7.27 17.02 -4.32
N ARG A 195 -8.60 17.04 -4.34
CA ARG A 195 -9.43 15.84 -4.56
C ARG A 195 -9.19 15.21 -5.93
N LYS A 196 -9.02 16.01 -6.98
CA LYS A 196 -8.67 15.52 -8.33
C LYS A 196 -7.32 14.83 -8.32
N ALA A 197 -6.29 15.45 -7.73
CA ALA A 197 -4.97 14.85 -7.60
C ALA A 197 -4.99 13.58 -6.71
N TRP A 198 -5.84 13.56 -5.69
CA TRP A 198 -5.97 12.45 -4.73
C TRP A 198 -6.38 11.12 -5.37
N GLN A 199 -7.14 11.17 -6.48
CA GLN A 199 -7.50 9.96 -7.23
C GLN A 199 -6.26 9.24 -7.79
N PHE A 200 -5.18 9.97 -8.07
CA PHE A 200 -3.92 9.44 -8.57
C PHE A 200 -2.90 9.14 -7.46
N ARG A 201 -3.26 9.25 -6.18
CA ARG A 201 -2.33 9.11 -5.05
C ARG A 201 -1.49 7.84 -5.11
N SER A 202 -2.07 6.72 -5.51
CA SER A 202 -1.39 5.42 -5.54
C SER A 202 -0.30 5.41 -6.63
N VAL A 203 -0.61 6.03 -7.77
CA VAL A 203 0.32 6.18 -8.90
C VAL A 203 1.43 7.15 -8.52
N ILE A 204 1.10 8.28 -7.89
CA ILE A 204 2.08 9.25 -7.39
C ILE A 204 3.02 8.58 -6.38
N LEU A 205 2.47 7.85 -5.40
CA LEU A 205 3.25 7.14 -4.39
C LEU A 205 4.19 6.10 -5.02
N ALA A 206 3.69 5.31 -5.97
CA ALA A 206 4.49 4.33 -6.69
C ALA A 206 5.62 5.00 -7.49
N ALA A 207 5.32 6.09 -8.19
CA ALA A 207 6.31 6.85 -8.96
C ALA A 207 7.40 7.46 -8.07
N LEU A 208 7.03 8.07 -6.94
CA LEU A 208 7.99 8.63 -5.97
C LEU A 208 8.87 7.54 -5.35
N THR A 209 8.28 6.39 -5.01
CA THR A 209 9.01 5.25 -4.44
C THR A 209 9.98 4.65 -5.47
N LEU A 210 9.55 4.52 -6.72
CA LEU A 210 10.40 4.05 -7.81
C LEU A 210 11.55 5.01 -8.08
N ALA A 211 11.28 6.32 -8.14
CA ALA A 211 12.32 7.33 -8.29
C ALA A 211 13.33 7.27 -7.14
N SER A 212 12.86 7.17 -5.89
CA SER A 212 13.72 6.96 -4.73
C SER A 212 14.60 5.72 -4.89
N LEU A 213 14.03 4.57 -5.29
CA LEU A 213 14.78 3.35 -5.51
C LEU A 213 15.84 3.51 -6.61
N MET A 214 15.51 4.16 -7.72
CA MET A 214 16.47 4.41 -8.81
C MET A 214 17.68 5.23 -8.35
N PHE A 215 17.48 6.28 -7.55
CA PHE A 215 18.60 7.06 -7.01
C PHE A 215 19.43 6.27 -5.99
N LEU A 216 18.80 5.39 -5.21
CA LEU A 216 19.53 4.48 -4.32
C LEU A 216 20.37 3.46 -5.10
N LEU A 217 19.87 2.94 -6.22
CA LEU A 217 20.62 2.03 -7.09
C LEU A 217 21.77 2.76 -7.80
N ALA A 218 21.54 3.98 -8.29
CA ALA A 218 22.59 4.81 -8.87
C ALA A 218 23.69 5.14 -7.84
N GLN A 219 23.30 5.40 -6.59
CA GLN A 219 24.21 5.56 -5.45
C GLN A 219 25.04 4.30 -5.23
N TRP A 220 24.39 3.14 -5.18
CA TRP A 220 25.07 1.85 -4.97
C TRP A 220 26.05 1.52 -6.10
N ALA A 221 25.65 1.73 -7.36
CA ALA A 221 26.50 1.54 -8.53
C ALA A 221 27.69 2.52 -8.57
N SER A 222 27.49 3.73 -8.06
CA SER A 222 28.56 4.73 -7.89
C SER A 222 29.55 4.30 -6.79
N GLY A 223 29.08 3.63 -5.75
CA GLY A 223 29.85 3.33 -4.55
C GLY A 223 29.67 4.41 -3.47
N PHE A 224 29.73 3.98 -2.21
CA PHE A 224 29.63 4.87 -1.06
C PHE A 224 30.92 5.66 -0.84
N GLY A 225 30.81 6.80 -0.16
CA GLY A 225 31.94 7.70 0.06
C GLY A 225 33.07 7.01 0.84
N LEU A 226 32.73 6.23 1.87
CA LEU A 226 33.69 5.44 2.63
C LEU A 226 34.36 4.37 1.76
N GLN A 227 33.59 3.53 1.06
CA GLN A 227 34.14 2.53 0.14
C GLN A 227 35.13 3.13 -0.88
N ARG A 228 34.78 4.25 -1.52
CA ARG A 228 35.67 4.94 -2.48
C ARG A 228 36.94 5.45 -1.82
N ALA A 229 36.81 6.14 -0.67
CA ALA A 229 37.96 6.65 0.06
C ALA A 229 38.96 5.55 0.45
N VAL A 230 38.45 4.36 0.80
CA VAL A 230 39.28 3.19 1.09
C VAL A 230 39.98 2.67 -0.16
N TYR A 231 39.28 2.55 -1.28
CA TYR A 231 39.89 2.13 -2.54
C TYR A 231 40.96 3.11 -3.03
N ASP A 232 40.66 4.42 -3.00
CA ASP A 232 41.59 5.46 -3.40
C ASP A 232 42.85 5.43 -2.52
N LYS A 233 42.69 5.16 -1.23
CA LYS A 233 43.80 4.98 -0.30
C LYS A 233 44.67 3.78 -0.68
N ILE A 234 44.05 2.61 -0.84
CA ILE A 234 44.74 1.38 -1.24
C ILE A 234 45.51 1.62 -2.53
N GLU A 235 44.87 2.20 -3.55
CA GLU A 235 45.52 2.49 -4.82
C GLU A 235 46.72 3.43 -4.66
N SER A 236 46.60 4.48 -3.85
CA SER A 236 47.70 5.40 -3.58
C SER A 236 48.88 4.74 -2.84
N ASP A 237 48.60 3.83 -1.91
CA ASP A 237 49.63 3.11 -1.13
C ASP A 237 50.39 2.10 -2.02
N PHE A 238 49.73 1.49 -3.01
CA PHE A 238 50.33 0.51 -3.93
C PHE A 238 50.92 1.10 -5.21
N ALA A 239 50.62 2.36 -5.55
CA ALA A 239 51.19 3.06 -6.71
C ALA A 239 52.73 2.98 -6.81
N PRO A 240 53.53 3.22 -5.75
CA PRO A 240 54.99 3.14 -5.84
C PRO A 240 55.50 1.71 -6.07
N MET A 241 54.81 0.69 -5.55
CA MET A 241 55.18 -0.71 -5.76
C MET A 241 54.95 -1.17 -7.20
N LYS A 242 53.95 -0.61 -7.88
CA LYS A 242 53.68 -0.90 -9.30
C LYS A 242 54.68 -0.23 -10.26
N ALA A 243 55.37 0.81 -9.79
CA ALA A 243 56.32 1.59 -10.60
C ALA A 243 57.76 1.09 -10.50
N ALA A 244 58.05 0.20 -9.54
CA ALA A 244 59.36 -0.43 -9.32
C ALA A 244 59.45 -1.77 -10.07
#